data_AF-A0A527XUK4-F1
#
_entry.id   AF-A0A527XUK4-F1
#
_cell.length_a   1.000
_cell.length_b   1.000
_cell.length_c   1.000
_cell.angle_alpha   90.00
_cell.angle_beta   90.00
_cell.angle_gamma   90.00
#
_symmetry.space_group_name_H-M   'P 1'
#
loop_
_entity.id
_entity.type
_entity.pdbx_description
1 polymer ?
#
loop_
_entity_poly.entity_id
_entity_poly.type
_entity_poly.pdbx_seq_one_letter_code
_entity_poly.pdbx_strand_id
1 'polypeptide(L)'
;SALLSVMIAGNIAMQVPLGLLAERLTARLVRFGCVAVTILGCVLLPALIETPLIWVCVFVWGAVSYGIYTMSIIELGERFSGSALVAGNAAFSLMWGLGGIIVPPLTGGVMD
;
A
#
# COMPACT_ATOMS: atom_id res chain seq x y z
N SER A 1 0.36 16.31 -11.44
CA SER A 1 1.73 15.74 -11.34
C SER A 1 2.32 15.81 -9.94
N ALA A 2 2.29 16.97 -9.27
CA ALA A 2 2.94 17.12 -7.96
C ALA A 2 2.35 16.24 -6.83
N LEU A 3 1.03 16.01 -6.80
CA LEU A 3 0.41 15.08 -5.83
C LEU A 3 0.90 13.63 -5.98
N LEU A 4 1.07 13.16 -7.24
CA LEU A 4 1.65 11.84 -7.52
C LEU A 4 3.10 11.77 -7.06
N SER A 5 3.89 12.83 -7.30
CA SER A 5 5.26 12.89 -6.81
C SER A 5 5.34 12.83 -5.28
N VAL A 6 4.43 13.51 -4.56
CA VAL A 6 4.38 13.46 -3.09
C VAL A 6 3.93 12.09 -2.58
N MET A 7 2.99 11.44 -3.27
CA MET A 7 2.61 10.06 -2.97
C MET A 7 3.81 9.10 -3.12
N ILE A 8 4.56 9.22 -4.21
CA ILE A 8 5.78 8.43 -4.46
C ILE A 8 6.87 8.78 -3.43
N ALA A 9 7.02 10.05 -3.06
CA ALA A 9 7.97 10.45 -2.03
C ALA A 9 7.63 9.83 -0.68
N GLY A 10 6.35 9.82 -0.29
CA GLY A 10 5.87 9.17 0.93
C GLY A 10 6.14 7.67 0.93
N ASN A 11 5.92 7.02 -0.21
CA ASN A 11 6.25 5.62 -0.41
C ASN A 11 7.73 5.31 -0.11
N ILE A 12 8.64 6.04 -0.77
CA ILE A 12 10.09 5.82 -0.66
C ILE A 12 10.56 6.15 0.77
N ALA A 13 10.12 7.28 1.32
CA ALA A 13 10.55 7.75 2.63
C ALA A 13 10.10 6.81 3.76
N MET A 14 8.89 6.24 3.65
CA MET A 14 8.31 5.41 4.72
C MET A 14 8.59 3.92 4.56
N GLN A 15 9.13 3.45 3.43
CA GLN A 15 9.45 2.03 3.25
C GLN A 15 10.43 1.49 4.31
N VAL A 16 11.54 2.20 4.54
CA VAL A 16 12.55 1.82 5.55
C VAL A 16 11.98 1.83 6.98
N PRO A 17 11.34 2.92 7.47
CA PRO A 17 10.79 2.93 8.81
C PRO A 17 9.65 1.93 9.00
N LEU A 18 8.81 1.68 7.99
CA LEU A 18 7.78 0.64 8.08
C LEU A 18 8.38 -0.77 8.17
N GLY A 19 9.48 -1.04 7.44
CA GLY A 19 10.23 -2.29 7.57
C GLY A 19 10.79 -2.49 8.98
N LEU A 20 11.43 -1.45 9.53
CA LEU A 20 11.95 -1.48 10.91
C LEU A 20 10.83 -1.60 11.96
N LEU A 21 9.68 -0.97 11.71
CA LEU A 21 8.52 -1.08 12.60
C LEU A 21 7.99 -2.51 12.63
N ALA A 22 8.06 -3.23 11.52
CA ALA A 22 7.63 -4.63 11.40
C ALA A 22 8.59 -5.65 11.98
N GLU A 23 9.86 -5.27 12.17
CA GLU A 23 10.80 -6.07 12.96
C GLU A 23 10.55 -5.90 14.47
N ARG A 24 10.12 -4.70 14.89
CA ARG A 24 9.85 -4.37 16.30
C ARG A 24 8.45 -4.76 16.78
N LEU A 25 7.46 -4.66 15.90
CA LEU A 25 6.06 -5.03 16.12
C LEU A 25 5.73 -6.21 15.22
N THR A 26 4.82 -7.09 15.63
CA THR A 26 4.37 -8.20 14.76
C THR A 26 3.87 -7.66 13.41
N ALA A 27 4.38 -8.20 12.30
CA ALA A 27 4.02 -7.78 10.93
C ALA A 27 2.50 -7.68 10.71
N ARG A 28 1.72 -8.53 11.39
CA ARG A 28 0.26 -8.49 11.44
C ARG A 28 -0.31 -7.16 11.94
N LEU A 29 0.20 -6.64 13.06
CA LEU A 29 -0.30 -5.39 13.66
C LEU A 29 0.02 -4.19 12.76
N VAL A 30 1.23 -4.14 12.21
CA VAL A 30 1.65 -3.10 11.27
C VAL A 30 0.77 -3.13 10.01
N ARG A 31 0.51 -4.33 9.48
CA ARG A 31 -0.40 -4.51 8.34
C ARG A 31 -1.81 -4.00 8.62
N PHE A 32 -2.39 -4.33 9.78
CA PHE A 32 -3.71 -3.83 10.17
C PHE A 32 -3.73 -2.29 10.27
N GLY A 33 -2.69 -1.70 10.86
CA GLY A 33 -2.54 -0.24 10.91
C GLY A 33 -2.50 0.39 9.51
N CYS A 34 -1.69 -0.16 8.60
CA CYS A 34 -1.61 0.31 7.22
C CYS A 34 -2.96 0.21 6.51
N VAL A 35 -3.67 -0.92 6.62
CA VAL A 35 -5.00 -1.10 6.01
C VAL A 35 -6.00 -0.09 6.56
N ALA A 36 -6.04 0.11 7.86
CA ALA A 36 -6.94 1.08 8.49
C ALA A 36 -6.66 2.51 8.01
N VAL A 37 -5.40 2.91 7.94
CA VAL A 37 -4.99 4.24 7.44
C VAL A 37 -5.30 4.38 5.95
N THR A 38 -5.13 3.34 5.14
CA THR A 38 -5.49 3.34 3.72
C THR A 38 -6.99 3.57 3.53
N ILE A 39 -7.83 2.83 4.26
CA ILE A 39 -9.30 2.98 4.19
C ILE A 39 -9.71 4.38 4.64
N LEU A 40 -9.16 4.85 5.76
CA LEU A 40 -9.43 6.19 6.27
C LEU A 40 -9.03 7.26 5.24
N GLY A 41 -7.87 7.10 4.61
CA GLY A 41 -7.41 7.96 3.52
C GLY A 41 -8.40 8.02 2.35
N CYS A 42 -8.96 6.89 1.91
CA CYS A 42 -9.96 6.84 0.84
C CYS A 42 -11.24 7.61 1.20
N VAL A 43 -11.74 7.43 2.43
CA VAL A 43 -12.98 8.08 2.91
C VAL A 43 -12.77 9.58 3.08
N LEU A 44 -11.58 9.98 3.52
CA LEU A 44 -11.20 11.37 3.74
C LEU A 44 -10.86 12.13 2.45
N LEU A 45 -10.45 11.42 1.40
CA LEU A 45 -10.03 11.98 0.12
C LEU A 45 -11.00 13.01 -0.48
N PRO A 46 -12.32 12.77 -0.60
CA PRO A 46 -13.26 13.75 -1.15
C PRO A 46 -13.41 15.01 -0.29
N ALA A 47 -13.26 14.90 1.03
CA ALA A 47 -13.38 16.06 1.94
C ALA A 47 -12.11 16.93 1.95
N LEU A 48 -10.96 16.33 1.69
CA LEU A 48 -9.66 17.00 1.81
C LEU A 48 -9.13 17.55 0.50
N ILE A 49 -9.76 17.23 -0.64
CA ILE A 49 -9.26 17.58 -1.98
C ILE A 49 -9.13 19.08 -2.22
N GLU A 50 -9.96 19.90 -1.58
CA GLU A 50 -9.90 21.36 -1.67
C GLU A 50 -9.00 22.01 -0.61
N THR A 51 -8.40 21.22 0.28
CA THR A 51 -7.62 21.71 1.41
C THR A 51 -6.13 21.41 1.26
N PRO A 52 -5.23 22.21 1.89
CA PRO A 52 -3.79 21.91 1.89
C PRO A 52 -3.43 20.58 2.56
N LEU A 53 -4.33 20.00 3.37
CA LEU A 53 -4.07 18.72 4.02
C LEU A 53 -4.04 17.53 3.05
N ILE A 54 -4.54 17.69 1.80
CA ILE A 54 -4.43 16.62 0.81
C ILE A 54 -2.99 16.14 0.64
N TRP A 55 -2.01 17.06 0.68
CA TRP A 55 -0.59 16.73 0.56
C TRP A 55 -0.11 15.74 1.63
N VAL A 56 -0.53 15.94 2.88
CA VAL A 56 -0.22 15.03 3.97
C VAL A 56 -0.96 13.71 3.78
N CYS A 57 -2.24 13.76 3.40
CA CYS A 57 -3.03 12.57 3.12
C CYS A 57 -2.41 11.71 2.01
N VAL A 58 -2.09 12.26 0.82
CA VAL A 58 -1.47 11.47 -0.27
C VAL A 58 -0.06 11.00 0.07
N PHE A 59 0.72 11.76 0.85
CA PHE A 59 2.03 11.31 1.34
C PHE A 59 1.88 10.06 2.22
N VAL A 60 1.00 10.13 3.22
CA VAL A 60 0.72 9.00 4.12
C VAL A 60 0.11 7.83 3.34
N TRP A 61 -0.79 8.10 2.40
CA TRP A 61 -1.45 7.07 1.60
C TRP A 61 -0.47 6.32 0.70
N GLY A 62 0.50 7.04 0.11
CA GLY A 62 1.60 6.45 -0.65
C GLY A 62 2.52 5.57 0.20
N ALA A 63 2.76 5.97 1.46
CA ALA A 63 3.52 5.21 2.44
C ALA A 63 2.82 3.91 2.85
N VAL A 64 1.57 4.00 3.31
CA VAL A 64 0.87 2.84 3.89
C VAL A 64 0.44 1.81 2.84
N SER A 65 0.12 2.25 1.62
CA SER A 65 -0.36 1.35 0.56
C SER A 65 0.71 0.33 0.14
N TYR A 66 1.96 0.76 0.00
CA TYR A 66 3.07 -0.17 -0.25
C TYR A 66 3.50 -0.92 1.01
N GLY A 67 3.35 -0.33 2.18
CA GLY A 67 3.58 -1.02 3.45
C GLY A 67 2.80 -2.33 3.54
N ILE A 68 1.55 -2.37 3.07
CA ILE A 68 0.73 -3.60 3.03
C ILE A 68 1.40 -4.70 2.21
N TYR A 69 1.96 -4.36 1.05
CA TYR A 69 2.66 -5.31 0.19
C TYR A 69 3.90 -5.88 0.86
N THR A 70 4.75 -5.00 1.42
CA THR A 70 5.97 -5.42 2.14
C THR A 70 5.63 -6.32 3.32
N MET A 71 4.65 -5.95 4.15
CA MET A 71 4.22 -6.78 5.28
C MET A 71 3.69 -8.15 4.85
N SER A 72 3.00 -8.21 3.71
CA SER A 72 2.46 -9.46 3.17
C SER A 72 3.56 -10.41 2.70
N ILE A 73 4.63 -9.89 2.11
CA ILE A 73 5.81 -10.69 1.73
C ILE A 73 6.57 -11.16 2.98
N ILE A 74 6.74 -10.32 3.99
CA ILE A 74 7.37 -10.70 5.26
C ILE A 74 6.58 -11.87 5.90
N GLU A 75 5.26 -11.73 6.03
CA GLU A 75 4.41 -12.80 6.59
C GLU A 75 4.44 -14.08 5.73
N LEU A 76 4.58 -13.96 4.41
CA LEU A 76 4.74 -15.11 3.52
C LEU A 76 6.08 -15.82 3.77
N GLY A 77 7.17 -15.08 3.91
CA GLY A 77 8.51 -15.61 4.19
C GLY A 77 8.64 -16.25 5.57
N GLU A 78 7.90 -15.76 6.56
CA GLU A 78 7.82 -16.38 7.90
C GLU A 78 7.05 -17.71 7.89
N ARG A 79 6.04 -17.84 7.02
CA ARG A 79 5.14 -19.03 6.98
C ARG A 79 5.58 -20.10 5.99
N PHE A 80 6.27 -19.73 4.92
CA PHE A 80 6.62 -20.63 3.83
C PHE A 80 8.09 -20.52 3.46
N SER A 81 8.71 -21.64 3.10
CA SER A 81 10.10 -21.72 2.68
C SER A 81 10.25 -22.56 1.40
N GLY A 82 11.39 -22.44 0.73
CA GLY A 82 11.70 -23.22 -0.48
C GLY A 82 10.76 -22.92 -1.66
N SER A 83 10.27 -23.97 -2.32
CA SER A 83 9.42 -23.85 -3.52
C SER A 83 8.08 -23.16 -3.25
N ALA A 84 7.51 -23.34 -2.05
CA ALA A 84 6.25 -22.71 -1.67
C ALA A 84 6.39 -21.18 -1.58
N LEU A 85 7.54 -20.68 -1.11
CA LEU A 85 7.83 -19.24 -1.05
C LEU A 85 7.93 -18.62 -2.46
N VAL A 86 8.60 -19.32 -3.38
CA VAL A 86 8.71 -18.88 -4.79
C VAL A 86 7.33 -18.82 -5.44
N ALA A 87 6.51 -19.85 -5.26
CA ALA A 87 5.15 -19.89 -5.78
C ALA A 87 4.28 -18.76 -5.19
N GLY A 88 4.42 -18.48 -3.88
CA GLY A 88 3.71 -17.38 -3.23
C GLY A 88 4.09 -16.00 -3.80
N ASN A 89 5.39 -15.74 -4.01
CA ASN A 89 5.84 -14.50 -4.65
C ASN A 89 5.33 -14.37 -6.09
N ALA A 90 5.30 -15.47 -6.86
CA ALA A 90 4.72 -15.47 -8.20
C ALA A 90 3.22 -15.13 -8.18
N ALA A 91 2.48 -15.67 -7.20
CA ALA A 91 1.06 -15.34 -7.01
C ALA A 91 0.86 -13.85 -6.65
N PHE A 92 1.73 -13.27 -5.82
CA PHE A 92 1.68 -11.83 -5.53
C PHE A 92 1.91 -10.97 -6.79
N SER A 93 2.91 -11.31 -7.61
CA SER A 93 3.17 -10.62 -8.87
C SER A 93 2.00 -10.73 -9.85
N LEU A 94 1.37 -11.91 -9.92
CA LEU A 94 0.16 -12.12 -10.73
C LEU A 94 -0.99 -11.21 -10.26
N MET A 95 -1.25 -11.17 -8.94
CA MET A 95 -2.30 -10.34 -8.36
C MET A 95 -2.07 -8.85 -8.62
N TRP A 96 -0.82 -8.40 -8.58
CA TRP A 96 -0.47 -7.03 -8.96
C TRP A 96 -0.80 -6.74 -10.42
N GLY A 97 -0.44 -7.65 -11.34
CA GLY A 97 -0.77 -7.53 -12.76
C GLY A 97 -2.29 -7.52 -13.01
N LEU A 98 -3.04 -8.42 -12.36
CA LEU A 98 -4.50 -8.46 -12.45
C LEU A 98 -5.13 -7.16 -11.93
N GLY A 99 -4.66 -6.64 -10.80
CA GLY A 99 -5.10 -5.35 -10.28
C GLY A 99 -4.87 -4.20 -11.26
N GLY A 100 -3.69 -4.17 -11.89
CA GLY A 100 -3.35 -3.16 -12.91
C GLY A 100 -4.23 -3.22 -14.17
N ILE A 101 -4.75 -4.40 -14.53
CA ILE A 101 -5.64 -4.58 -15.68
C ILE A 101 -7.10 -4.26 -15.33
N ILE A 102 -7.55 -4.73 -14.17
CA ILE A 102 -8.97 -4.68 -13.78
C ILE A 102 -9.37 -3.31 -13.23
N VAL A 103 -8.50 -2.65 -12.46
CA VAL A 103 -8.83 -1.41 -11.75
C VAL A 103 -9.07 -0.23 -12.69
N PRO A 104 -8.22 0.09 -13.68
CA PRO A 104 -8.43 1.26 -14.55
C PRO A 104 -9.78 1.32 -15.28
N PRO A 105 -10.26 0.24 -15.94
CA PRO A 105 -11.57 0.29 -16.60
C PRO A 105 -12.73 0.38 -15.60
N LEU A 106 -12.63 -0.27 -14.44
CA LEU A 106 -13.63 -0.14 -13.38
C LEU A 106 -13.71 1.29 -12.85
N THR A 107 -12.57 1.90 -12.51
CA THR A 107 -12.53 3.27 -11.99
C THR A 107 -12.94 4.30 -13.05
N GLY A 108 -12.55 4.09 -14.32
CA GLY A 108 -12.97 4.95 -15.42
C GLY A 108 -14.48 4.93 -15.61
N GLY A 109 -15.09 3.73 -15.63
CA GLY A 109 -16.54 3.59 -15.78
C GLY A 109 -17.38 4.06 -14.59
N VAL A 110 -16.77 4.33 -13.42
CA VAL A 110 -17.45 4.98 -12.28
C VAL A 110 -17.33 6.51 -12.36
N MET A 111 -16.32 7.02 -13.06
CA MET A 111 -16.07 8.46 -13.22
C MET A 111 -16.83 9.06 -14.41
N ASP A 112 -17.18 8.24 -15.41
CA ASP A 112 -18.11 8.56 -16.51
C ASP A 112 -19.58 8.56 -16.03
#